data_AF-A0A2B4S4S5-F1
#
_entry.id   AF-A0A2B4S4S5-F1
#
_cell.length_a   1.000
_cell.length_b   1.000
_cell.length_c   1.000
_cell.angle_alpha   90.00
_cell.angle_beta   90.00
_cell.angle_gamma   90.00
#
_symmetry.space_group_name_H-M   'P 1'
#
loop_
_entity.id
_entity.type
_entity.pdbx_description
1 polymer ?
#
loop_
_entity_poly.entity_id
_entity_poly.type
_entity_poly.pdbx_seq_one_letter_code
_entity_poly.pdbx_strand_id
1 'polypeptide(L)'
;MERKLSRVYYSPKGFWKGLGKGLGAVKKLAEEARVPEDVAKLWLTRQAIWQIYLASPKHIPWPTFDVDFPNAVHQADLLFLPHDKLFRKVYKYALTVVNVTSRFKAAEPLTSKESLRMRSTEWVKRLPEVVSALNHEKTRLTGKKPIDAIKEKVVDARSSTSYSRPVSLKEKRLDYSKNVRYLYAPGELEGGQRIATDPIWSLKVFNIKKALVNEKKSVLYYLKDGPKRGFVREELQIVPPKTELPPEGIQ
;
A
#
# COMPACT_ATOMS: atom_id res chain seq x y z
N MET A 1 28.46 -25.51 15.19
CA MET A 1 27.01 -25.32 15.42
C MET A 1 26.31 -24.95 14.12
N GLU A 2 26.79 -23.91 13.43
CA GLU A 2 26.23 -23.42 12.15
C GLU A 2 26.18 -24.48 11.03
N ARG A 3 27.20 -25.33 10.89
CA ARG A 3 27.18 -26.46 9.93
C ARG A 3 26.01 -27.43 10.14
N LYS A 4 25.59 -27.68 11.39
CA LYS A 4 24.44 -28.56 11.69
C LYS A 4 23.13 -27.91 11.26
N LEU A 5 22.96 -26.62 11.58
CA LEU A 5 21.79 -25.82 11.17
C LEU A 5 21.70 -25.72 9.64
N SER A 6 22.79 -25.40 8.97
CA SER A 6 22.87 -25.34 7.51
C SER A 6 22.50 -26.67 6.87
N ARG A 7 23.06 -27.78 7.38
CA ARG A 7 22.76 -29.13 6.84
C ARG A 7 21.29 -29.51 7.00
N VAL A 8 20.66 -29.16 8.12
CA VAL A 8 19.23 -29.46 8.34
C VAL A 8 18.34 -28.55 7.48
N TYR A 9 18.64 -27.25 7.44
CA TYR A 9 17.80 -26.26 6.76
C TYR A 9 17.82 -26.40 5.24
N TYR A 10 19.00 -26.65 4.64
CA TYR A 10 19.17 -26.82 3.20
C TYR A 10 19.05 -28.29 2.74
N SER A 11 18.68 -29.21 3.64
CA SER A 11 18.48 -30.61 3.27
C SER A 11 17.23 -30.79 2.40
N PRO A 12 17.32 -31.55 1.29
CA PRO A 12 16.16 -31.86 0.45
C PRO A 12 15.13 -32.74 1.17
N LYS A 13 15.54 -33.45 2.24
CA LYS A 13 14.62 -34.26 3.08
C LYS A 13 13.69 -33.40 3.93
N GLY A 14 14.02 -32.12 4.10
CA GLY A 14 13.29 -31.16 4.92
C GLY A 14 12.63 -30.07 4.10
N PHE A 15 11.96 -30.36 2.98
CA PHE A 15 11.16 -29.33 2.32
C PHE A 15 9.96 -28.95 3.21
N TRP A 16 10.13 -27.90 4.01
CA TRP A 16 9.19 -27.47 5.06
C TRP A 16 7.95 -26.78 4.46
N LYS A 17 7.08 -27.58 3.81
CA LYS A 17 5.79 -27.12 3.27
C LYS A 17 4.91 -26.56 4.40
N GLY A 18 4.35 -25.36 4.21
CA GLY A 18 3.29 -24.82 5.06
C GLY A 18 3.74 -24.05 6.32
N LEU A 19 5.03 -23.81 6.50
CA LEU A 19 5.56 -23.04 7.64
C LEU A 19 5.60 -21.53 7.37
N GLY A 20 4.48 -20.98 6.92
CA GLY A 20 4.24 -19.53 6.80
C GLY A 20 4.17 -18.79 8.16
N LYS A 21 4.75 -19.35 9.23
CA LYS A 21 4.79 -18.75 10.56
C LYS A 21 6.19 -18.95 11.14
N GLY A 22 6.98 -17.88 11.15
CA GLY A 22 8.40 -17.90 11.55
C GLY A 22 8.70 -18.63 12.86
N LEU A 23 7.79 -18.63 13.86
CA LEU A 23 7.98 -19.37 15.12
C LEU A 23 7.98 -20.89 14.96
N GLY A 24 7.10 -21.45 14.12
CA GLY A 24 7.01 -22.90 13.95
C GLY A 24 8.25 -23.48 13.25
N ALA A 25 8.88 -22.68 12.38
CA ALA A 25 10.03 -23.12 11.61
C ALA A 25 11.29 -23.07 12.48
N VAL A 26 11.41 -22.02 13.31
CA VAL A 26 12.47 -21.88 14.31
C VAL A 26 12.44 -23.04 15.29
N LYS A 27 11.27 -23.36 15.87
CA LYS A 27 11.15 -24.44 16.86
C LYS A 27 11.58 -25.80 16.29
N LYS A 28 11.09 -26.16 15.10
CA LYS A 28 11.46 -27.41 14.44
C LYS A 28 12.93 -27.48 14.07
N LEU A 29 13.49 -26.40 13.54
CA LEU A 29 14.93 -26.33 13.22
C LEU A 29 15.78 -26.48 14.48
N ALA A 30 15.38 -25.85 15.57
CA ALA A 30 16.05 -25.93 16.87
C ALA A 30 16.03 -27.36 17.43
N GLU A 31 14.87 -28.03 17.39
CA GLU A 31 14.69 -29.42 17.80
C GLU A 31 15.58 -30.39 16.99
N GLU A 32 15.54 -30.29 15.65
CA GLU A 32 16.26 -31.21 14.77
C GLU A 32 17.78 -30.98 14.78
N ALA A 33 18.21 -29.72 14.85
CA ALA A 33 19.63 -29.38 14.99
C ALA A 33 20.16 -29.54 16.43
N ARG A 34 19.27 -29.81 17.41
CA ARG A 34 19.55 -29.89 18.85
C ARG A 34 20.26 -28.63 19.36
N VAL A 35 19.72 -27.47 19.03
CA VAL A 35 20.22 -26.16 19.48
C VAL A 35 19.10 -25.36 20.13
N PRO A 36 19.43 -24.36 20.97
CA PRO A 36 18.44 -23.42 21.50
C PRO A 36 17.69 -22.65 20.39
N GLU A 37 16.41 -22.33 20.64
CA GLU A 37 15.54 -21.64 19.67
C GLU A 37 16.04 -20.23 19.30
N ASP A 38 16.62 -19.50 20.25
CA ASP A 38 17.20 -18.18 20.05
C ASP A 38 18.40 -18.21 19.10
N VAL A 39 19.24 -19.24 19.22
CA VAL A 39 20.39 -19.47 18.32
C VAL A 39 19.89 -19.81 16.91
N ALA A 40 18.92 -20.71 16.79
CA ALA A 40 18.32 -21.06 15.50
C ALA A 40 17.66 -19.85 14.84
N LYS A 41 16.95 -19.02 15.61
CA LYS A 41 16.32 -17.78 15.14
C LYS A 41 17.37 -16.79 14.65
N LEU A 42 18.41 -16.53 15.44
CA LEU A 42 19.49 -15.62 15.06
C LEU A 42 20.20 -16.08 13.78
N TRP A 43 20.44 -17.39 13.64
CA TRP A 43 21.03 -17.96 12.44
C TRP A 43 20.10 -17.80 11.23
N LEU A 44 18.80 -18.09 11.36
CA LEU A 44 17.81 -17.90 10.29
C LEU A 44 17.69 -16.44 9.84
N THR A 45 17.78 -15.47 10.76
CA THR A 45 17.76 -14.06 10.37
C THR A 45 18.91 -13.65 9.45
N ARG A 46 19.98 -14.44 9.39
CA ARG A 46 21.10 -14.25 8.47
C ARG A 46 20.93 -14.98 7.14
N GLN A 47 19.95 -15.87 6.99
CA GLN A 47 19.78 -16.62 5.74
C GLN A 47 18.95 -15.83 4.73
N ALA A 48 19.50 -15.60 3.53
CA ALA A 48 18.83 -14.81 2.49
C ALA A 48 17.49 -15.43 2.06
N ILE A 49 17.43 -16.76 1.90
CA ILE A 49 16.19 -17.47 1.51
C ILE A 49 15.09 -17.24 2.56
N TRP A 50 15.42 -17.36 3.84
CA TRP A 50 14.45 -17.13 4.91
C TRP A 50 13.91 -15.69 4.90
N GLN A 51 14.78 -14.70 4.69
CA GLN A 51 14.40 -13.29 4.61
C GLN A 51 13.42 -13.03 3.44
N ILE A 52 13.73 -13.55 2.25
CA ILE A 52 12.99 -13.32 1.00
C ILE A 52 11.56 -13.88 1.06
N TYR A 53 11.37 -15.01 1.75
CA TYR A 53 10.09 -15.69 1.89
C TYR A 53 9.38 -15.40 3.21
N LEU A 54 9.89 -14.46 4.02
CA LEU A 54 9.25 -14.10 5.28
C LEU A 54 7.89 -13.45 5.01
N ALA A 55 6.86 -13.87 5.75
CA ALA A 55 5.52 -13.31 5.62
C ALA A 55 5.53 -11.77 5.80
N SER A 56 4.81 -11.07 4.92
CA SER A 56 4.64 -9.63 5.05
C SER A 56 3.79 -9.29 6.29
N PRO A 57 3.94 -8.09 6.87
CA PRO A 57 3.05 -7.62 7.91
C PRO A 57 1.58 -7.66 7.46
N LYS A 58 0.67 -8.05 8.36
CA LYS A 58 -0.78 -8.12 8.06
C LYS A 58 -1.42 -6.74 7.87
N HIS A 59 -0.88 -5.72 8.54
CA HIS A 59 -1.38 -4.35 8.49
C HIS A 59 -0.24 -3.41 8.13
N ILE A 60 -0.41 -2.67 7.05
CA ILE A 60 0.55 -1.70 6.52
C ILE A 60 -0.20 -0.37 6.44
N PRO A 61 0.02 0.57 7.38
CA PRO A 61 -0.68 1.84 7.38
C PRO A 61 -0.03 2.80 6.37
N TRP A 62 -0.68 2.93 5.22
CA TRP A 62 -0.25 3.85 4.17
C TRP A 62 -0.59 5.29 4.53
N PRO A 63 0.30 6.26 4.23
CA PRO A 63 -0.03 7.66 4.41
C PRO A 63 -1.13 8.05 3.43
N THR A 64 -2.15 8.74 3.93
CA THR A 64 -3.17 9.34 3.09
C THR A 64 -2.62 10.58 2.40
N PHE A 65 -3.09 10.84 1.18
CA PHE A 65 -2.87 12.13 0.53
C PHE A 65 -3.88 13.12 1.13
N ASP A 66 -3.37 14.15 1.81
CA ASP A 66 -4.23 15.17 2.42
C ASP A 66 -4.06 16.45 1.63
N VAL A 67 -5.18 17.11 1.38
CA VAL A 67 -5.27 18.39 0.69
C VAL A 67 -6.11 19.28 1.56
N ASP A 68 -5.51 20.34 2.08
CA ASP A 68 -6.16 21.18 3.08
C ASP A 68 -6.92 22.35 2.45
N PHE A 69 -6.64 22.64 1.18
CA PHE A 69 -7.19 23.77 0.44
C PHE A 69 -8.27 23.35 -0.56
N PRO A 70 -9.50 23.83 -0.42
CA PRO A 70 -10.53 23.64 -1.44
C PRO A 70 -10.05 24.12 -2.82
N ASN A 71 -10.40 23.36 -3.84
CA ASN A 71 -10.11 23.60 -5.26
C ASN A 71 -8.64 23.36 -5.66
N ALA A 72 -7.78 22.94 -4.74
CA ALA A 72 -6.40 22.58 -5.08
C ALA A 72 -6.32 21.28 -5.89
N VAL A 73 -7.15 20.28 -5.55
CA VAL A 73 -7.17 18.98 -6.24
C VAL A 73 -8.61 18.53 -6.46
N HIS A 74 -8.88 18.13 -7.71
CA HIS A 74 -10.14 17.52 -8.12
C HIS A 74 -9.88 16.09 -8.57
N GLN A 75 -10.73 15.18 -8.11
CA GLN A 75 -10.80 13.84 -8.66
C GLN A 75 -11.96 13.79 -9.64
N ALA A 76 -11.69 13.39 -10.87
CA ALA A 76 -12.70 13.21 -11.89
C ALA A 76 -12.79 11.74 -12.28
N ASP A 77 -14.02 11.27 -12.48
CA ASP A 77 -14.27 9.92 -12.97
C ASP A 77 -15.50 9.90 -13.88
N LEU A 78 -15.59 8.89 -14.73
CA LEU A 78 -16.61 8.76 -15.76
C LEU A 78 -17.50 7.57 -15.42
N LEU A 79 -18.69 7.84 -14.88
CA LEU A 79 -19.67 6.81 -14.56
C LEU A 79 -20.39 6.36 -15.83
N PHE A 80 -20.50 5.05 -16.07
CA PHE A 80 -21.24 4.53 -17.23
C PHE A 80 -22.74 4.53 -16.98
N LEU A 81 -23.51 5.02 -17.96
CA LEU A 81 -24.96 5.12 -17.95
C LEU A 81 -25.55 4.23 -19.06
N PRO A 82 -25.76 2.92 -18.81
CA PRO A 82 -26.06 1.95 -19.88
C PRO A 82 -27.48 2.09 -20.47
N HIS A 83 -28.43 2.65 -19.72
CA HIS A 83 -29.86 2.62 -20.07
C HIS A 83 -30.52 4.00 -20.08
N ASP A 84 -29.75 5.07 -19.90
CA ASP A 84 -30.29 6.42 -19.76
C ASP A 84 -30.56 7.07 -21.11
N LYS A 85 -31.85 7.25 -21.40
CA LYS A 85 -32.33 7.88 -22.63
C LYS A 85 -33.31 8.99 -22.29
N LEU A 86 -33.10 10.18 -22.85
CA LEU A 86 -34.15 11.21 -22.91
C LEU A 86 -34.60 11.43 -24.32
N PHE A 87 -35.90 11.26 -24.58
CA PHE A 87 -36.47 11.52 -25.90
C PHE A 87 -35.65 10.80 -26.98
N ARG A 88 -35.03 11.56 -27.90
CA ARG A 88 -34.18 11.05 -28.99
C ARG A 88 -32.68 10.93 -28.64
N LYS A 89 -32.24 11.32 -27.44
CA LYS A 89 -30.83 11.33 -27.02
C LYS A 89 -30.52 10.22 -26.02
N VAL A 90 -29.39 9.54 -26.24
CA VAL A 90 -28.85 8.51 -25.34
C VAL A 90 -27.65 9.09 -24.61
N TYR A 91 -27.66 9.01 -23.28
CA TYR A 91 -26.53 9.40 -22.44
C TYR A 91 -25.78 8.14 -22.09
N LYS A 92 -24.47 8.14 -22.37
CA LYS A 92 -23.63 6.95 -22.16
C LYS A 92 -22.80 7.08 -20.89
N TYR A 93 -22.56 8.31 -20.42
CA TYR A 93 -21.67 8.54 -19.29
C TYR A 93 -22.15 9.72 -18.43
N ALA A 94 -21.65 9.80 -17.20
CA ALA A 94 -21.66 11.00 -16.38
C ALA A 94 -20.23 11.32 -15.91
N LEU A 95 -19.73 12.51 -16.26
CA LEU A 95 -18.51 13.04 -15.70
C LEU A 95 -18.80 13.50 -14.29
N THR A 96 -18.21 12.84 -13.31
CA THR A 96 -18.25 13.21 -11.90
C THR A 96 -16.96 13.93 -11.55
N VAL A 97 -17.07 15.05 -10.84
CA VAL A 97 -15.94 15.81 -10.34
C VAL A 97 -16.14 16.02 -8.85
N VAL A 98 -15.17 15.59 -8.06
CA VAL A 98 -15.19 15.71 -6.61
C VAL A 98 -13.99 16.54 -6.16
N ASN A 99 -14.27 17.61 -5.42
CA ASN A 99 -13.25 18.37 -4.71
C ASN A 99 -12.72 17.51 -3.55
N VAL A 100 -11.42 17.21 -3.55
CA VAL A 100 -10.84 16.24 -2.60
C VAL A 100 -10.96 16.72 -1.16
N THR A 101 -10.84 18.02 -0.95
CA THR A 101 -10.84 18.66 0.38
C THR A 101 -12.26 18.83 0.92
N SER A 102 -13.10 19.58 0.21
CA SER A 102 -14.46 19.91 0.68
C SER A 102 -15.46 18.77 0.49
N ARG A 103 -15.11 17.76 -0.32
CA ARG A 103 -16.00 16.68 -0.77
C ARG A 103 -17.19 17.17 -1.59
N PHE A 104 -17.12 18.41 -2.08
CA PHE A 104 -18.11 18.98 -2.98
C PHE A 104 -18.12 18.19 -4.28
N LYS A 105 -19.32 17.84 -4.75
CA LYS A 105 -19.52 17.04 -5.94
C LYS A 105 -20.23 17.86 -7.01
N ALA A 106 -19.78 17.71 -8.24
CA ALA A 106 -20.48 18.12 -9.44
C ALA A 106 -20.55 16.93 -10.38
N ALA A 107 -21.63 16.83 -11.14
CA ALA A 107 -21.77 15.78 -12.13
C ALA A 107 -22.49 16.31 -13.37
N GLU A 108 -21.96 15.97 -14.54
CA GLU A 108 -22.52 16.36 -15.83
C GLU A 108 -22.66 15.12 -16.73
N PRO A 109 -23.83 14.88 -17.35
CA PRO A 109 -24.04 13.75 -18.23
C PRO A 109 -23.53 14.03 -19.64
N LEU A 110 -23.03 12.97 -20.27
CA LEU A 110 -22.40 12.98 -21.57
C LEU A 110 -23.05 11.94 -22.49
N THR A 111 -23.28 12.33 -23.74
CA THR A 111 -23.79 11.46 -24.81
C THR A 111 -22.67 10.68 -25.52
N SER A 112 -21.43 11.18 -25.43
CA SER A 112 -20.21 10.55 -25.96
C SER A 112 -19.02 10.83 -25.02
N LYS A 113 -17.84 10.29 -25.32
CA LYS A 113 -16.58 10.63 -24.61
C LYS A 113 -15.92 11.91 -25.16
N GLU A 114 -16.51 12.54 -26.17
CA GLU A 114 -15.95 13.71 -26.84
C GLU A 114 -16.39 15.01 -26.14
N SER A 115 -15.52 16.01 -26.13
CA SER A 115 -15.66 17.25 -25.34
C SER A 115 -16.67 18.26 -25.92
N LEU A 116 -17.58 17.86 -26.81
CA LEU A 116 -18.49 18.77 -27.51
C LEU A 116 -19.98 18.49 -27.21
N ARG A 117 -20.54 19.43 -26.43
CA ARG A 117 -21.96 19.80 -26.25
C ARG A 117 -22.87 19.05 -25.24
N MET A 118 -23.71 19.91 -24.66
CA MET A 118 -24.60 19.87 -23.48
C MET A 118 -25.84 18.93 -23.47
N ARG A 119 -26.17 18.59 -22.20
CA ARG A 119 -27.45 18.42 -21.47
C ARG A 119 -28.60 17.55 -22.01
N SER A 120 -29.05 16.58 -21.18
CA SER A 120 -30.45 16.21 -20.77
C SER A 120 -30.62 14.73 -20.32
N THR A 121 -31.83 14.18 -20.07
CA THR A 121 -32.16 13.36 -18.85
C THR A 121 -32.87 11.98 -18.86
N GLU A 122 -32.95 11.21 -17.76
CA GLU A 122 -34.04 11.21 -16.76
C GLU A 122 -33.49 10.91 -15.35
N TRP A 123 -32.48 10.04 -15.24
CA TRP A 123 -31.55 10.06 -14.09
C TRP A 123 -30.82 11.41 -13.99
N VAL A 124 -30.61 12.09 -15.12
CA VAL A 124 -30.10 13.47 -15.13
C VAL A 124 -31.14 14.48 -14.63
N LYS A 125 -32.46 14.20 -14.62
CA LYS A 125 -33.44 15.14 -14.00
C LYS A 125 -33.21 15.16 -12.51
N ARG A 126 -32.99 13.97 -11.93
CA ARG A 126 -32.72 13.78 -10.52
C ARG A 126 -31.26 14.04 -10.16
N LEU A 127 -30.33 14.03 -11.11
CA LEU A 127 -28.90 14.21 -10.85
C LEU A 127 -28.60 15.54 -10.14
N PRO A 128 -29.14 16.70 -10.56
CA PRO A 128 -29.02 17.95 -9.80
C PRO A 128 -29.56 17.82 -8.36
N GLU A 129 -30.71 17.18 -8.17
CA GLU A 129 -31.31 16.99 -6.84
C GLU A 129 -30.45 16.09 -5.96
N VAL A 130 -29.92 14.99 -6.51
CA VAL A 130 -29.03 14.05 -5.82
C VAL A 130 -27.72 14.73 -5.47
N VAL A 131 -27.09 15.43 -6.42
CA VAL A 131 -25.86 16.19 -6.17
C VAL A 131 -26.10 17.27 -5.11
N SER A 132 -27.24 17.97 -5.17
CA SER A 132 -27.64 18.94 -4.15
C SER A 132 -27.77 18.27 -2.78
N ALA A 133 -28.51 17.16 -2.67
CA ALA A 133 -28.66 16.42 -1.42
C ALA A 133 -27.30 15.99 -0.84
N LEU A 134 -26.43 15.43 -1.68
CA LEU A 134 -25.07 15.01 -1.29
C LEU A 134 -24.19 16.18 -0.81
N ASN A 135 -24.37 17.38 -1.37
CA ASN A 135 -23.62 18.57 -0.97
C ASN A 135 -24.19 19.25 0.29
N HIS A 136 -25.42 18.94 0.68
CA HIS A 136 -26.06 19.45 1.90
C HIS A 136 -26.03 18.46 3.08
N GLU A 137 -25.58 17.23 2.86
CA GLU A 137 -25.39 16.23 3.90
C GLU A 137 -24.03 16.41 4.59
N LYS A 138 -23.99 16.25 5.92
CA LYS A 138 -22.73 16.30 6.67
C LYS A 138 -21.89 15.08 6.35
N THR A 139 -20.65 15.29 5.90
CA THR A 139 -19.74 14.17 5.66
C THR A 139 -19.05 13.76 6.95
N ARG A 140 -18.85 12.44 7.15
CA ARG A 140 -18.11 11.91 8.31
C ARG A 140 -16.64 12.37 8.34
N LEU A 141 -16.04 12.58 7.18
CA LEU A 141 -14.61 12.90 7.03
C LEU A 141 -14.29 14.33 7.50
N THR A 142 -15.11 15.31 7.12
CA THR A 142 -14.90 16.72 7.52
C THR A 142 -15.79 17.12 8.70
N GLY A 143 -16.85 16.36 8.99
CA GLY A 143 -17.90 16.74 9.93
C GLY A 143 -18.78 17.89 9.44
N LYS A 144 -18.54 18.40 8.23
CA LYS A 144 -19.22 19.56 7.64
C LYS A 144 -19.98 19.18 6.38
N LYS A 145 -20.90 20.05 5.95
CA LYS A 145 -21.56 19.93 4.65
C LYS A 145 -20.59 20.40 3.55
N PRO A 146 -20.49 19.70 2.41
CA PRO A 146 -19.60 20.11 1.34
C PRO A 146 -19.82 21.52 0.80
N ILE A 147 -21.07 21.99 0.77
CA ILE A 147 -21.42 23.34 0.32
C ILE A 147 -20.91 24.47 1.24
N ASP A 148 -20.70 24.15 2.52
CA ASP A 148 -20.12 25.08 3.48
C ASP A 148 -18.59 24.98 3.44
N ALA A 149 -18.06 23.75 3.42
CA ALA A 149 -16.62 23.48 3.42
C ALA A 149 -15.90 24.03 2.17
N ILE A 150 -16.55 24.07 0.99
CA ILE A 150 -15.94 24.61 -0.23
C ILE A 150 -15.64 26.12 -0.13
N LYS A 151 -16.34 26.84 0.74
CA LYS A 151 -16.17 28.29 0.94
C LYS A 151 -15.08 28.63 1.96
N GLU A 152 -14.59 27.64 2.70
CA GLU A 152 -13.56 27.84 3.70
C GLU A 152 -12.17 27.98 3.05
N LYS A 153 -11.26 28.68 3.72
CA LYS A 153 -9.87 28.79 3.25
C LYS A 153 -9.10 27.50 3.45
N VAL A 154 -9.37 26.80 4.55
CA VAL A 154 -8.72 25.56 4.96
C VAL A 154 -9.78 24.65 5.56
N VAL A 155 -9.79 23.38 5.19
CA VAL A 155 -10.70 22.37 5.73
C VAL A 155 -9.89 21.22 6.29
N ASP A 156 -9.95 21.04 7.61
CA ASP A 156 -9.31 19.91 8.26
C ASP A 156 -10.09 18.61 7.99
N ALA A 157 -9.40 17.61 7.45
CA ALA A 157 -9.93 16.26 7.33
C ALA A 157 -9.56 15.43 8.56
N ARG A 158 -10.52 14.63 9.06
CA ARG A 158 -10.22 13.64 10.09
C ARG A 158 -9.30 12.57 9.50
N SER A 159 -8.20 12.28 10.20
CA SER A 159 -7.32 11.16 9.85
C SER A 159 -8.10 9.85 9.94
N SER A 160 -8.26 9.15 8.82
CA SER A 160 -8.92 7.84 8.78
C SER A 160 -8.01 6.70 9.22
N THR A 161 -6.69 6.91 9.20
CA THR A 161 -5.69 5.89 9.44
C THR A 161 -5.27 5.91 10.90
N SER A 162 -5.48 4.80 11.59
CA SER A 162 -4.90 4.56 12.91
C SER A 162 -3.49 3.99 12.76
N TYR A 163 -2.57 4.45 13.61
CA TYR A 163 -1.21 3.93 13.67
C TYR A 163 -0.98 3.31 15.05
N SER A 164 -0.45 2.08 15.09
CA SER A 164 -0.09 1.40 16.34
C SER A 164 1.20 1.91 16.97
N ARG A 165 1.94 2.78 16.26
CA ARG A 165 3.26 3.30 16.64
C ARG A 165 3.31 4.82 16.48
N PRO A 166 4.29 5.50 17.10
CA PRO A 166 4.52 6.92 16.86
C PRO A 166 4.83 7.18 15.39
N VAL A 167 4.16 8.18 14.82
CA VAL A 167 4.34 8.63 13.42
C VAL A 167 5.00 9.99 13.37
N SER A 168 5.43 10.39 12.17
CA SER A 168 5.99 11.71 11.90
C SER A 168 7.30 11.99 12.68
N LEU A 169 7.41 13.13 13.36
CA LEU A 169 8.61 13.54 14.12
C LEU A 169 9.00 12.58 15.24
N LYS A 170 8.03 11.85 15.80
CA LYS A 170 8.27 10.87 16.87
C LYS A 170 8.63 9.48 16.33
N GLU A 171 8.56 9.27 15.01
CA GLU A 171 8.90 8.00 14.39
C GLU A 171 10.42 7.76 14.45
N LYS A 172 10.84 6.65 15.07
CA LYS A 172 12.24 6.21 15.01
C LYS A 172 12.58 5.88 13.56
N ARG A 173 13.39 6.72 12.92
CA ARG A 173 13.76 6.54 11.51
C ARG A 173 14.66 5.32 11.34
N LEU A 174 14.57 4.69 10.17
CA LEU A 174 15.61 3.76 9.74
C LEU A 174 16.89 4.55 9.48
N ASP A 175 18.00 4.01 9.95
CA ASP A 175 19.32 4.55 9.69
C ASP A 175 19.67 4.32 8.21
N TYR A 176 20.16 5.37 7.55
CA TYR A 176 20.54 5.37 6.14
C TYR A 176 21.69 4.41 5.83
N SER A 177 22.50 4.06 6.84
CA SER A 177 23.57 3.05 6.72
C SER A 177 23.03 1.62 6.57
N LYS A 178 21.74 1.40 6.84
CA LYS A 178 21.14 0.06 6.81
C LYS A 178 20.75 -0.33 5.39
N ASN A 179 21.05 -1.59 5.11
CA ASN A 179 20.61 -2.29 3.93
C ASN A 179 19.19 -2.81 4.14
N VAL A 180 18.35 -2.70 3.11
CA VAL A 180 16.95 -3.12 3.18
C VAL A 180 16.53 -3.92 1.94
N ARG A 181 15.59 -4.84 2.15
CA ARG A 181 14.75 -5.40 1.08
C ARG A 181 13.39 -4.72 1.15
N TYR A 182 12.73 -4.60 0.01
CA TYR A 182 11.39 -4.04 -0.05
C TYR A 182 10.34 -5.11 -0.35
N LEU A 183 9.10 -4.87 0.08
CA LEU A 183 7.97 -5.72 -0.21
C LEU A 183 7.49 -5.52 -1.65
N TYR A 184 7.42 -6.59 -2.45
CA TYR A 184 6.91 -6.50 -3.81
C TYR A 184 5.45 -6.04 -3.84
N ALA A 185 5.13 -5.14 -4.77
CA ALA A 185 3.74 -4.80 -5.07
C ALA A 185 3.08 -5.94 -5.84
N PRO A 186 1.74 -6.09 -5.75
CA PRO A 186 1.01 -7.02 -6.60
C PRO A 186 1.32 -6.77 -8.08
N GLY A 187 1.74 -7.81 -8.80
CA GLY A 187 2.08 -7.73 -10.22
C GLY A 187 3.43 -7.06 -10.55
N GLU A 188 4.29 -6.77 -9.56
CA GLU A 188 5.62 -6.18 -9.79
C GLU A 188 6.64 -7.17 -10.38
N LEU A 189 6.42 -8.48 -10.17
CA LEU A 189 7.18 -9.55 -10.83
C LEU A 189 6.67 -9.74 -12.28
N GLU A 190 6.93 -10.87 -12.92
CA GLU A 190 6.69 -11.18 -14.36
C GLU A 190 5.24 -11.00 -14.89
N GLY A 191 4.36 -10.36 -14.13
CA GLY A 191 2.97 -10.07 -14.47
C GLY A 191 2.06 -11.23 -14.08
N GLY A 192 0.88 -10.91 -13.55
CA GLY A 192 -0.12 -11.90 -13.17
C GLY A 192 -0.29 -12.10 -11.67
N GLN A 193 -1.05 -13.14 -11.31
CA GLN A 193 -1.29 -13.50 -9.92
C GLN A 193 -0.03 -14.12 -9.31
N ARG A 194 0.31 -13.67 -8.10
CA ARG A 194 1.43 -14.20 -7.34
C ARG A 194 1.22 -15.68 -7.02
N ILE A 195 2.20 -16.50 -7.36
CA ILE A 195 2.22 -17.94 -7.07
C ILE A 195 2.87 -18.16 -5.69
N ALA A 196 2.58 -19.30 -5.06
CA ALA A 196 3.09 -19.64 -3.72
C ALA A 196 4.64 -19.68 -3.62
N THR A 197 5.32 -19.89 -4.73
CA THR A 197 6.79 -19.95 -4.85
C THR A 197 7.44 -18.60 -5.07
N ASP A 198 6.64 -17.56 -5.30
CA ASP A 198 7.18 -16.22 -5.59
C ASP A 198 7.72 -15.59 -4.31
N PRO A 199 8.89 -14.92 -4.41
CA PRO A 199 9.46 -14.19 -3.28
C PRO A 199 8.51 -13.10 -2.78
N ILE A 200 8.45 -12.93 -1.46
CA ILE A 200 7.66 -11.85 -0.83
C ILE A 200 8.43 -10.54 -0.91
N TRP A 201 9.72 -10.62 -0.59
CA TRP A 201 10.62 -9.47 -0.52
C TRP A 201 11.57 -9.44 -1.71
N SER A 202 12.09 -8.26 -2.02
CA SER A 202 13.02 -8.04 -3.12
C SER A 202 14.23 -8.98 -3.06
N LEU A 203 14.60 -9.58 -4.19
CA LEU A 203 15.79 -10.45 -4.29
C LEU A 203 17.09 -9.66 -4.13
N LYS A 204 17.08 -8.40 -4.55
CA LYS A 204 18.17 -7.44 -4.37
C LYS A 204 18.05 -6.72 -3.04
N VAL A 205 19.19 -6.29 -2.53
CA VAL A 205 19.33 -5.47 -1.33
C VAL A 205 19.62 -4.04 -1.77
N PHE A 206 19.00 -3.08 -1.09
CA PHE A 206 19.06 -1.67 -1.44
C PHE A 206 19.46 -0.81 -0.25
N ASN A 207 20.00 0.36 -0.56
CA ASN A 207 20.29 1.40 0.42
C ASN A 207 19.16 2.44 0.41
N ILE A 208 18.91 3.05 1.56
CA ILE A 208 17.95 4.14 1.67
C ILE A 208 18.57 5.39 1.05
N LYS A 209 17.92 5.97 0.04
CA LYS A 209 18.35 7.21 -0.63
C LYS A 209 17.89 8.44 0.14
N LYS A 210 16.61 8.48 0.52
CA LYS A 210 15.99 9.60 1.25
C LYS A 210 14.78 9.12 2.04
N ALA A 211 14.47 9.83 3.12
CA ALA A 211 13.23 9.65 3.87
C ALA A 211 12.46 10.98 3.89
N LEU A 212 11.20 10.97 3.45
CA LEU A 212 10.30 12.11 3.50
C LEU A 212 9.45 12.01 4.77
N VAL A 213 9.45 13.07 5.55
CA VAL A 213 8.68 13.17 6.79
C VAL A 213 7.59 14.20 6.59
N ASN A 214 6.34 13.78 6.79
CA ASN A 214 5.19 14.67 6.83
C ASN A 214 4.63 14.71 8.23
N GLU A 215 4.05 15.85 8.61
CA GLU A 215 3.31 15.98 9.87
C GLU A 215 2.13 15.01 9.88
N LYS A 216 1.91 14.35 11.03
CA LYS A 216 0.80 13.39 11.26
C LYS A 216 0.80 12.13 10.38
N LYS A 217 1.84 11.86 9.58
CA LYS A 217 1.93 10.70 8.66
C LYS A 217 3.14 9.81 8.92
N SER A 218 3.08 8.57 8.41
CA SER A 218 4.24 7.67 8.39
C SER A 218 5.35 8.20 7.47
N VAL A 219 6.60 7.92 7.84
CA VAL A 219 7.77 8.29 7.03
C VAL A 219 7.81 7.45 5.75
N LEU A 220 7.99 8.13 4.61
CA LEU A 220 8.16 7.49 3.31
C LEU A 220 9.64 7.40 2.94
N TYR A 221 10.12 6.19 2.70
CA TYR A 221 11.48 5.89 2.31
C TYR A 221 11.57 5.68 0.80
N TYR A 222 12.62 6.20 0.18
CA TYR A 222 12.97 5.95 -1.21
C TYR A 222 14.30 5.23 -1.26
N LEU A 223 14.40 4.22 -2.11
CA LEU A 223 15.58 3.37 -2.25
C LEU A 223 16.49 3.89 -3.36
N LYS A 224 17.80 3.73 -3.19
CA LYS A 224 18.79 4.02 -4.22
C LYS A 224 18.75 2.90 -5.26
N ASP A 225 18.64 3.26 -6.53
CA ASP A 225 18.59 2.31 -7.67
C ASP A 225 17.45 1.27 -7.59
N GLY A 226 16.43 1.54 -6.77
CA GLY A 226 15.22 0.73 -6.63
C GLY A 226 14.02 1.29 -7.41
N PRO A 227 12.82 0.74 -7.18
CA PRO A 227 11.59 1.21 -7.82
C PRO A 227 11.33 2.70 -7.59
N LYS A 228 10.72 3.38 -8.57
CA LYS A 228 10.34 4.80 -8.50
C LYS A 228 9.07 5.03 -7.66
N ARG A 229 8.98 4.40 -6.48
CA ARG A 229 7.89 4.58 -5.50
C ARG A 229 8.43 4.72 -4.08
N GLY A 230 7.61 5.31 -3.21
CA GLY A 230 7.90 5.39 -1.78
C GLY A 230 7.46 4.13 -1.05
N PHE A 231 8.14 3.83 0.05
CA PHE A 231 7.86 2.69 0.92
C PHE A 231 7.62 3.17 2.34
N VAL A 232 6.64 2.63 3.03
CA VAL A 232 6.55 2.80 4.49
C VAL A 232 7.52 1.85 5.19
N ARG A 233 7.80 2.10 6.47
CA ARG A 233 8.71 1.26 7.27
C ARG A 233 8.33 -0.23 7.22
N GLU A 234 7.04 -0.54 7.26
CA GLU A 234 6.49 -1.90 7.25
C GLU A 234 6.74 -2.64 5.93
N GLU A 235 6.96 -1.90 4.83
CA GLU A 235 7.33 -2.46 3.53
C GLU A 235 8.84 -2.61 3.36
N LEU A 236 9.63 -2.32 4.39
CA LEU A 236 11.08 -2.46 4.40
C LEU A 236 11.54 -3.46 5.45
N GLN A 237 12.28 -4.47 5.00
CA GLN A 237 12.94 -5.45 5.85
C GLN A 237 14.42 -5.09 5.95
N ILE A 238 14.93 -4.85 7.17
CA ILE A 238 16.35 -4.61 7.40
C ILE A 238 17.13 -5.89 7.17
N VAL A 239 18.16 -5.82 6.33
CA VAL A 239 19.07 -6.92 6.03
C VAL A 239 20.31 -6.79 6.91
N PRO A 240 20.60 -7.78 7.78
CA PRO A 240 21.83 -7.81 8.56
C PRO A 240 23.07 -7.85 7.64
N PRO A 241 24.20 -7.22 8.01
CA PRO A 241 25.41 -7.18 7.17
C PRO A 241 26.04 -8.56 6.94
N LYS A 242 25.80 -9.53 7.83
CA LYS A 242 26.28 -10.91 7.72
C LYS A 242 25.22 -11.83 7.12
N THR A 243 24.55 -11.39 6.05
CA THR A 243 23.56 -12.22 5.37
C THR A 243 24.26 -13.24 4.47
N GLU A 244 23.93 -14.51 4.62
CA GLU A 244 24.49 -15.64 3.89
C GLU A 244 23.56 -16.03 2.74
N LEU A 245 24.16 -16.30 1.58
CA LEU A 245 23.49 -16.91 0.45
C LEU A 245 23.40 -18.43 0.66
N PRO A 246 22.42 -19.10 0.03
CA PRO A 246 22.37 -20.55 0.06
C PRO A 246 23.69 -21.15 -0.48
N PRO A 247 24.10 -22.33 0.01
CA PRO A 247 25.27 -23.01 -0.51
C PRO A 247 25.11 -23.31 -2.00
N GLU A 248 26.22 -23.30 -2.75
CA GLU A 248 26.25 -23.51 -4.21
C GLU A 248 25.81 -24.92 -4.64
N GLY A 249 25.68 -25.85 -3.69
CA GLY A 249 25.19 -27.21 -3.92
C GLY A 249 24.55 -27.81 -2.68
N ILE A 250 23.72 -28.83 -2.90
CA ILE A 250 23.15 -29.66 -1.84
C ILE A 250 24.24 -30.62 -1.35
N GLN A 251 24.55 -30.59 -0.04
CA GLN A 251 25.45 -31.58 0.60
C GLN A 251 24.73 -32.88 0.94
#